data_AF-A0AAN5YHR3-F1
#
_entry.id   AF-A0AAN5YHR3-F1
#
_cell.length_a   1.000
_cell.length_b   1.000
_cell.length_c   1.000
_cell.angle_alpha   90.00
_cell.angle_beta   90.00
_cell.angle_gamma   90.00
#
_symmetry.space_group_name_H-M   'P 1'
#
loop_
_entity.id
_entity.type
_entity.pdbx_description
1 polymer ?
#
loop_
_entity_poly.entity_id
_entity_poly.type
_entity_poly.pdbx_seq_one_letter_code
_entity_poly.pdbx_strand_id
1 'polypeptide(L)'
;MGMSLAPAVSSTAQYSQKKRAAAMGITIAGSSLGGVIFPIALDHMLYSSLGFAWAVRIVGFVILGVMSFAVLGIRARLPPKRQRFLKDEAFEKPKYVATLTAVFFLNVAPSLAFYLIAIQTHPPSSGRLVPGVIADKIGPYNMLSTVSIITAIMTFCWIRMTTNTSIIVFSVLYGFFSGGIIGITPAAIANCAGHPQEIGTYIGTGMAVMSVATLIGPPINGRCLMTTVAWLPPGPEL
;
A
#
# COMPACT_ATOMS: atom_id res chain seq x y z
N MET A 1 10.69 -4.00 -3.79
CA MET A 1 9.28 -3.89 -4.21
C MET A 1 9.10 -3.94 -5.73
N GLY A 2 9.81 -3.11 -6.51
CA GLY A 2 9.55 -2.94 -7.95
C GLY A 2 9.58 -4.20 -8.82
N MET A 3 10.59 -5.06 -8.68
CA MET A 3 10.75 -6.23 -9.58
C MET A 3 9.88 -7.44 -9.21
N SER A 4 9.44 -7.58 -7.96
CA SER A 4 8.70 -8.76 -7.48
C SER A 4 7.21 -8.52 -7.34
N LEU A 5 6.80 -7.32 -6.92
CA LEU A 5 5.40 -7.02 -6.62
C LEU A 5 4.57 -6.85 -7.90
N ALA A 6 5.08 -6.16 -8.91
CA ALA A 6 4.39 -5.97 -10.18
C ALA A 6 4.07 -7.30 -10.90
N PRO A 7 5.00 -8.26 -11.07
CA PRO A 7 4.67 -9.55 -11.68
C PRO A 7 3.78 -10.43 -10.79
N ALA A 8 3.95 -10.41 -9.46
CA ALA A 8 3.08 -11.16 -8.55
C ALA A 8 1.63 -10.67 -8.62
N VAL A 9 1.41 -9.35 -8.55
CA VAL A 9 0.07 -8.75 -8.59
C VAL A 9 -0.57 -8.88 -9.97
N SER A 10 0.20 -8.75 -11.06
CA SER A 10 -0.35 -8.92 -12.41
C SER A 10 -0.65 -10.38 -12.75
N SER A 11 0.15 -11.34 -12.27
CA SER A 11 -0.12 -12.78 -12.49
C SER A 11 -1.42 -13.23 -11.81
N THR A 12 -1.69 -12.79 -10.57
CA THR A 12 -2.96 -13.12 -9.89
C THR A 12 -4.18 -12.53 -10.61
N ALA A 13 -4.06 -11.33 -11.19
CA ALA A 13 -5.10 -10.72 -12.01
C ALA A 13 -5.41 -11.52 -13.30
N GLN A 14 -4.43 -12.25 -13.84
CA GLN A 14 -4.62 -13.11 -15.02
C GLN A 14 -5.39 -14.41 -14.70
N TYR A 15 -5.24 -14.97 -13.50
CA TYR A 15 -5.94 -16.18 -13.08
C TYR A 15 -7.41 -15.91 -12.72
N SER A 16 -7.70 -14.82 -12.01
CA SER A 16 -9.06 -14.52 -11.51
C SER A 16 -9.69 -13.32 -12.22
N GLN A 17 -10.43 -13.55 -13.31
CA GLN A 17 -11.10 -12.48 -14.07
C GLN A 17 -12.36 -11.91 -13.39
N LYS A 18 -13.06 -12.74 -12.60
CA LYS A 18 -14.36 -12.41 -11.98
C LYS A 18 -14.25 -11.81 -10.55
N LYS A 19 -13.11 -12.04 -9.88
CA LYS A 19 -12.81 -11.54 -8.52
C LYS A 19 -11.40 -10.93 -8.48
N ARG A 20 -11.14 -10.00 -9.42
CA ARG A 20 -9.80 -9.43 -9.65
C ARG A 20 -9.33 -8.62 -8.44
N ALA A 21 -10.20 -7.77 -7.89
CA ALA A 21 -9.82 -6.88 -6.80
C ALA A 21 -9.54 -7.67 -5.52
N ALA A 22 -10.33 -8.70 -5.21
CA ALA A 22 -10.06 -9.58 -4.08
C ALA A 22 -8.74 -10.36 -4.22
N ALA A 23 -8.47 -10.93 -5.40
CA ALA A 23 -7.23 -11.69 -5.64
C ALA A 23 -5.96 -10.83 -5.53
N MET A 24 -6.00 -9.62 -6.08
CA MET A 24 -4.90 -8.66 -5.98
C MET A 24 -4.78 -8.13 -4.53
N GLY A 25 -5.90 -7.87 -3.86
CA GLY A 25 -5.94 -7.46 -2.46
C GLY A 25 -5.30 -8.49 -1.52
N ILE A 26 -5.55 -9.80 -1.72
CA ILE A 26 -4.90 -10.89 -0.97
C ILE A 26 -3.39 -10.88 -1.18
N THR A 27 -2.96 -10.75 -2.44
CA THR A 27 -1.53 -10.74 -2.79
C THR A 27 -0.79 -9.58 -2.09
N ILE A 28 -1.43 -8.41 -2.00
CA ILE A 28 -0.87 -7.22 -1.37
C ILE A 28 -1.00 -7.27 0.15
N ALA A 29 -2.01 -7.96 0.70
CA ALA A 29 -2.19 -8.12 2.15
C ALA A 29 -0.99 -8.80 2.83
N GLY A 30 -0.21 -9.62 2.11
CA GLY A 30 1.03 -10.22 2.63
C GLY A 30 2.07 -9.19 3.09
N SER A 31 2.10 -8.00 2.49
CA SER A 31 3.07 -6.95 2.90
C SER A 31 2.75 -6.39 4.29
N SER A 32 1.47 -6.39 4.69
CA SER A 32 1.01 -5.96 6.01
C SER A 32 1.49 -6.91 7.10
N LEU A 33 1.36 -8.22 6.86
CA LEU A 33 1.75 -9.25 7.81
C LEU A 33 3.27 -9.22 8.07
N GLY A 34 4.08 -9.07 7.01
CA GLY A 34 5.53 -8.90 7.14
C GLY A 34 5.90 -7.63 7.93
N GLY A 35 5.18 -6.53 7.72
CA GLY A 35 5.39 -5.28 8.46
C GLY A 35 5.13 -5.37 9.96
N VAL A 36 4.37 -6.37 10.42
CA VAL A 36 4.13 -6.64 11.87
C VAL A 36 5.14 -7.65 12.41
N ILE A 37 5.29 -8.76 11.70
CA ILE A 37 6.07 -9.91 12.17
C ILE A 37 7.54 -9.55 12.27
N PHE A 38 8.12 -8.85 11.27
CA PHE A 38 9.55 -8.58 11.25
C PHE A 38 10.00 -7.60 12.35
N PRO A 39 9.32 -6.46 12.61
CA PRO A 39 9.72 -5.58 13.69
C PRO A 39 9.61 -6.24 15.08
N ILE A 40 8.55 -7.01 15.35
CA ILE A 40 8.37 -7.71 16.62
C ILE A 40 9.42 -8.82 16.79
N ALA A 41 9.65 -9.61 15.75
CA ALA A 41 10.67 -10.66 15.78
C ALA A 41 12.08 -10.08 15.97
N LEU A 42 12.40 -8.95 15.30
CA LEU A 42 13.67 -8.26 15.48
C LEU A 42 13.81 -7.70 16.90
N ASP A 43 12.78 -7.07 17.46
CA ASP A 43 12.81 -6.54 18.82
C ASP A 43 13.13 -7.65 19.85
N HIS A 44 12.42 -8.78 19.77
CA HIS A 44 12.69 -9.94 20.61
C HIS A 44 14.08 -10.56 20.38
N MET A 45 14.54 -10.64 19.12
CA MET A 45 15.86 -11.22 18.80
C MET A 45 17.01 -10.30 19.21
N LEU A 46 16.82 -8.98 19.21
CA LEU A 46 17.81 -8.00 19.64
C LEU A 46 17.93 -7.94 21.17
N TYR A 47 16.83 -8.13 21.89
CA TYR A 47 16.84 -8.22 23.36
C TYR A 47 17.37 -9.56 23.88
N SER A 48 17.16 -10.65 23.14
CA SER A 48 17.89 -11.89 23.39
C SER A 48 19.36 -11.72 22.98
N SER A 49 20.29 -12.37 23.68
CA SER A 49 21.75 -12.25 23.52
C SER A 49 22.34 -12.62 22.13
N LEU A 50 21.51 -12.75 21.08
CA LEU A 50 21.87 -13.13 19.71
C LEU A 50 22.56 -12.00 18.93
N GLY A 51 22.41 -10.74 19.34
CA GLY A 51 23.04 -9.60 18.69
C GLY A 51 22.49 -9.29 17.29
N PHE A 52 22.76 -8.08 16.81
CA PHE A 52 22.17 -7.55 15.56
C PHE A 52 22.50 -8.40 14.32
N ALA A 53 23.72 -8.93 14.22
CA ALA A 53 24.17 -9.67 13.04
C ALA A 53 23.43 -10.99 12.82
N TRP A 54 23.12 -11.75 13.89
CA TRP A 54 22.39 -13.01 13.76
C TRP A 54 20.89 -12.80 13.54
N ALA A 55 20.31 -11.77 14.16
CA ALA A 55 18.91 -11.41 13.93
C ALA A 55 18.61 -11.15 12.44
N VAL A 56 19.46 -10.36 11.77
CA VAL A 56 19.31 -10.06 10.33
C VAL A 56 19.49 -11.31 9.46
N ARG A 57 20.39 -12.23 9.82
CA ARG A 57 20.59 -13.49 9.08
C ARG A 57 19.37 -14.41 9.17
N ILE A 58 18.79 -14.56 10.36
CA ILE A 58 17.58 -15.37 10.59
C ILE A 58 16.42 -14.82 9.75
N VAL A 59 16.21 -13.51 9.78
CA VAL A 59 15.21 -12.84 8.94
C VAL A 59 15.49 -13.09 7.45
N GLY A 60 16.76 -13.02 7.02
CA GLY A 60 17.18 -13.36 5.67
C GLY A 60 16.82 -14.79 5.26
N PHE A 61 17.06 -15.78 6.11
CA PHE A 61 16.71 -17.18 5.83
C PHE A 61 15.20 -17.40 5.72
N VAL A 62 14.41 -16.74 6.57
CA VAL A 62 12.94 -16.81 6.50
C VAL A 62 12.44 -16.21 5.19
N ILE A 63 12.96 -15.04 4.79
CA ILE A 63 12.60 -14.39 3.52
C ILE A 63 12.99 -15.29 2.34
N LEU A 64 14.18 -15.90 2.37
CA LEU A 64 14.63 -16.83 1.33
C LEU A 64 13.68 -18.01 1.21
N GLY A 65 13.29 -18.65 2.31
CA GLY A 65 12.34 -19.76 2.30
C GLY A 65 11.02 -19.37 1.64
N VAL A 66 10.39 -18.27 2.08
CA VAL A 66 9.11 -17.79 1.53
C VAL A 66 9.25 -17.41 0.05
N MET A 67 10.35 -16.78 -0.34
CA MET A 67 10.59 -16.37 -1.72
C MET A 67 10.85 -17.57 -2.64
N SER A 68 11.55 -18.60 -2.16
CA SER A 68 11.75 -19.85 -2.91
C SER A 68 10.42 -20.54 -3.23
N PHE A 69 9.50 -20.61 -2.26
CA PHE A 69 8.15 -21.12 -2.51
C PHE A 69 7.38 -20.26 -3.53
N ALA A 70 7.50 -18.92 -3.46
CA ALA A 70 6.86 -18.02 -4.40
C ALA A 70 7.40 -18.19 -5.84
N VAL A 71 8.72 -18.34 -6.01
CA VAL A 71 9.34 -18.56 -7.33
C VAL A 71 8.88 -19.88 -7.94
N LEU A 72 8.73 -20.94 -7.14
CA LEU A 72 8.24 -22.24 -7.62
C LEU A 72 6.73 -22.21 -7.93
N GLY A 73 5.95 -21.43 -7.18
CA GLY A 73 4.48 -21.37 -7.30
C GLY A 73 3.97 -20.40 -8.37
N ILE A 74 4.66 -19.29 -8.66
CA ILE A 74 4.19 -18.28 -9.61
C ILE A 74 4.52 -18.72 -11.04
N ARG A 75 3.51 -19.22 -11.76
CA ARG A 75 3.58 -19.48 -13.20
C ARG A 75 2.70 -18.52 -13.99
N ALA A 76 3.27 -17.83 -14.97
CA ALA A 76 2.52 -17.00 -15.91
C ALA A 76 1.54 -17.87 -16.72
N ARG A 77 0.26 -17.49 -16.74
CA ARG A 77 -0.80 -18.23 -17.44
C ARG A 77 -0.82 -17.96 -18.95
N LEU A 78 -0.39 -16.77 -19.37
CA LEU A 78 -0.48 -16.30 -20.75
C LEU A 78 0.89 -16.37 -21.45
N PRO A 79 0.93 -16.75 -22.75
CA PRO A 79 2.19 -16.79 -23.50
C PRO A 79 2.82 -15.39 -23.57
N PRO A 80 4.14 -15.29 -23.41
CA PRO A 80 4.83 -14.01 -23.38
C PRO A 80 4.72 -13.33 -24.75
N LYS A 81 4.04 -12.18 -24.80
CA LYS A 81 4.01 -11.31 -25.98
C LYS A 81 5.01 -10.19 -25.76
N ARG A 82 5.88 -9.93 -26.75
CA ARG A 82 6.83 -8.80 -26.71
C ARG A 82 6.01 -7.51 -26.71
N GLN A 83 5.93 -6.84 -25.56
CA GLN A 83 5.25 -5.56 -25.40
C GLN A 83 6.28 -4.46 -25.15
N ARG A 84 5.98 -3.24 -25.61
CA ARG A 84 6.78 -2.04 -25.33
C ARG A 84 6.68 -1.73 -23.82
N PHE A 85 7.80 -1.40 -23.19
CA PHE A 85 7.89 -1.11 -21.74
C PHE A 85 7.06 0.11 -21.33
N LEU A 86 6.91 1.08 -22.24
CA LEU A 86 6.06 2.26 -22.09
C LEU A 86 5.07 2.26 -23.27
N LYS A 87 3.77 2.33 -22.95
CA LYS A 87 2.71 2.53 -23.93
C LYS A 87 2.17 3.94 -23.74
N ASP A 88 2.46 4.83 -24.68
CA ASP A 88 1.97 6.22 -24.64
C ASP A 88 0.43 6.27 -24.71
N GLU A 89 -0.19 5.29 -25.38
CA GLU A 89 -1.65 5.04 -25.39
C GLU A 89 -2.28 4.88 -24.00
N ALA A 90 -1.50 4.47 -22.98
CA ALA A 90 -2.01 4.37 -21.62
C ALA A 90 -2.30 5.77 -21.05
N PHE A 91 -1.45 6.76 -21.36
CA PHE A 91 -1.60 8.14 -20.91
C PHE A 91 -2.65 8.94 -21.69
N GLU A 92 -3.08 8.46 -22.85
CA GLU A 92 -4.20 9.06 -23.59
C GLU A 92 -5.55 8.73 -22.97
N LYS A 93 -5.65 7.68 -22.15
CA LYS A 93 -6.91 7.30 -21.50
C LYS A 93 -7.21 8.23 -20.32
N PRO A 94 -8.29 9.04 -20.38
CA PRO A 94 -8.59 10.02 -19.33
C PRO A 94 -8.86 9.37 -17.97
N LYS A 95 -9.44 8.16 -17.95
CA LYS A 95 -9.67 7.38 -16.72
C LYS A 95 -8.37 6.94 -16.04
N TYR A 96 -7.34 6.62 -16.83
CA TYR A 96 -6.03 6.21 -16.32
C TYR A 96 -5.30 7.40 -15.72
N VAL A 97 -5.25 8.52 -16.44
CA VAL A 97 -4.62 9.75 -15.95
C VAL A 97 -5.32 10.28 -14.70
N ALA A 98 -6.66 10.31 -14.68
CA ALA A 98 -7.42 10.76 -13.50
C ALA A 98 -7.17 9.89 -12.26
N THR A 99 -6.99 8.59 -12.44
CA THR A 99 -6.68 7.68 -11.32
C THR A 99 -5.25 7.86 -10.83
N LEU A 100 -4.30 8.04 -11.76
CA LEU A 100 -2.91 8.32 -11.42
C LEU A 100 -2.77 9.65 -10.68
N THR A 101 -3.41 10.71 -11.15
CA THR A 101 -3.36 12.02 -10.48
C THR A 101 -4.01 11.95 -9.11
N ALA A 102 -5.20 11.36 -8.99
CA ALA A 102 -5.89 11.21 -7.70
C ALA A 102 -5.02 10.45 -6.68
N VAL A 103 -4.46 9.30 -7.06
CA VAL A 103 -3.60 8.51 -6.17
C VAL A 103 -2.28 9.21 -5.89
N PHE A 104 -1.71 9.94 -6.85
CA PHE A 104 -0.50 10.75 -6.65
C PHE A 104 -0.72 11.79 -5.55
N PHE A 105 -1.81 12.57 -5.63
CA PHE A 105 -2.12 13.57 -4.61
C PHE A 105 -2.43 12.95 -3.23
N LEU A 106 -3.10 11.79 -3.19
CA LEU A 106 -3.32 11.07 -1.93
C LEU A 106 -2.01 10.63 -1.26
N ASN A 107 -0.96 10.32 -2.03
CA ASN A 107 0.34 9.90 -1.51
C ASN A 107 1.29 11.07 -1.19
N VAL A 108 1.06 12.25 -1.78
CA VAL A 108 1.81 13.48 -1.47
C VAL A 108 1.21 14.21 -0.27
N ALA A 109 -0.08 14.01 0.02
CA ALA A 109 -0.74 14.60 1.19
C ALA A 109 0.05 14.29 2.49
N PRO A 110 0.16 15.26 3.42
CA PRO A 110 0.94 15.11 4.63
C PRO A 110 0.41 13.94 5.46
N SER A 111 1.12 12.82 5.37
CA SER A 111 0.88 11.66 6.22
C SER A 111 1.62 11.92 7.52
N LEU A 112 0.91 12.31 8.58
CA LEU A 112 1.42 12.32 9.97
C LEU A 112 1.65 10.88 10.47
N ALA A 113 2.31 10.06 9.66
CA ALA A 113 2.54 8.65 9.88
C ALA A 113 3.46 8.41 11.08
N PHE A 114 4.37 9.34 11.39
CA PHE A 114 5.47 9.12 12.33
C PHE A 114 5.07 8.76 13.76
N TYR A 115 3.86 9.08 14.21
CA TYR A 115 3.42 8.77 15.59
C TYR A 115 2.52 7.53 15.74
N LEU A 116 2.03 6.93 14.65
CA LEU A 116 1.06 5.82 14.73
C LEU A 116 1.47 4.54 13.98
N ILE A 117 2.68 4.49 13.43
CA ILE A 117 3.17 3.38 12.60
C ILE A 117 3.00 2.01 13.32
N ALA A 118 3.19 1.99 14.65
CA ALA A 118 3.09 0.77 15.45
C ALA A 118 1.64 0.26 15.66
N ILE A 119 0.63 1.14 15.62
CA ILE A 119 -0.78 0.74 15.79
C ILE A 119 -1.43 0.45 14.43
N GLN A 120 -0.99 1.13 13.37
CA GLN A 120 -1.49 0.92 12.01
C GLN A 120 -1.14 -0.45 11.42
N THR A 121 -0.24 -1.21 12.06
CA THR A 121 0.29 -2.46 11.52
C THR A 121 -0.62 -3.68 11.76
N HIS A 122 -1.52 -3.67 12.76
CA HIS A 122 -2.37 -4.84 13.07
C HIS A 122 -3.67 -5.01 12.24
N PRO A 123 -4.39 -3.94 11.82
CA PRO A 123 -5.59 -4.07 10.96
C PRO A 123 -5.43 -4.02 9.42
N PRO A 124 -4.24 -3.86 8.77
CA PRO A 124 -4.18 -3.65 7.32
C PRO A 124 -4.26 -4.95 6.50
N SER A 125 -4.40 -6.13 7.13
CA SER A 125 -4.71 -7.39 6.44
C SER A 125 -6.21 -7.47 6.08
N SER A 126 -7.11 -7.02 6.95
CA SER A 126 -8.56 -6.97 6.70
C SER A 126 -8.96 -5.75 5.86
N GLY A 127 -8.29 -4.61 6.05
CA GLY A 127 -8.52 -3.37 5.29
C GLY A 127 -8.19 -3.45 3.80
N ARG A 128 -7.40 -4.43 3.36
CA ARG A 128 -7.09 -4.67 1.93
C ARG A 128 -8.03 -5.69 1.28
N LEU A 129 -8.46 -6.66 2.09
CA LEU A 129 -9.31 -7.78 1.68
C LEU A 129 -10.78 -7.38 1.58
N VAL A 130 -11.32 -6.75 2.63
CA VAL A 130 -12.74 -6.40 2.71
C VAL A 130 -13.12 -5.38 1.63
N PRO A 131 -12.37 -4.26 1.45
CA PRO A 131 -12.62 -3.35 0.34
C PRO A 131 -12.38 -3.97 -1.03
N GLY A 132 -11.43 -4.90 -1.17
CA GLY A 132 -11.23 -5.63 -2.43
C GLY A 132 -12.43 -6.49 -2.82
N VAL A 133 -13.02 -7.21 -1.86
CA VAL A 133 -14.22 -8.04 -2.07
C VAL A 133 -15.45 -7.17 -2.37
N ILE A 134 -15.58 -6.03 -1.70
CA ILE A 134 -16.66 -5.07 -1.95
C ILE A 134 -16.49 -4.40 -3.32
N ALA A 135 -15.25 -4.04 -3.69
CA ALA A 135 -14.90 -3.47 -4.99
C ALA A 135 -15.24 -4.39 -6.16
N ASP A 136 -15.18 -5.72 -5.96
CA ASP A 136 -15.61 -6.68 -6.98
C ASP A 136 -17.14 -6.62 -7.23
N LYS A 137 -17.95 -6.06 -6.32
CA LYS A 137 -19.41 -5.90 -6.48
C LYS A 137 -19.81 -4.50 -6.97
N ILE A 138 -19.23 -3.45 -6.38
CA ILE A 138 -19.61 -2.05 -6.66
C ILE A 138 -18.73 -1.37 -7.71
N GLY A 139 -17.65 -2.05 -8.13
CA GLY A 139 -16.62 -1.52 -9.02
C GLY A 139 -15.45 -0.90 -8.25
N PRO A 140 -14.20 -1.09 -8.70
CA PRO A 140 -13.02 -0.59 -7.97
C PRO A 140 -12.92 0.93 -7.94
N TYR A 141 -13.44 1.64 -8.94
CA TYR A 141 -13.45 3.11 -8.95
C TYR A 141 -14.39 3.70 -7.89
N ASN A 142 -15.59 3.12 -7.75
CA ASN A 142 -16.56 3.54 -6.73
C ASN A 142 -16.04 3.24 -5.33
N MET A 143 -15.40 2.07 -5.14
CA MET A 143 -14.79 1.76 -3.85
C MET A 143 -13.60 2.67 -3.53
N LEU A 144 -12.77 2.99 -4.53
CA LEU A 144 -11.62 3.90 -4.35
C LEU A 144 -12.09 5.30 -3.93
N SER A 145 -13.15 5.84 -4.52
CA SER A 145 -13.69 7.15 -4.14
C SER A 145 -14.31 7.12 -2.73
N THR A 146 -15.10 6.11 -2.39
CA THR A 146 -15.69 5.96 -1.04
C THR A 146 -14.62 5.90 0.03
N VAL A 147 -13.61 5.04 -0.15
CA VAL A 147 -12.51 4.88 0.82
C VAL A 147 -11.68 6.17 0.93
N SER A 148 -11.47 6.89 -0.17
CA SER A 148 -10.77 8.17 -0.16
C SER A 148 -11.54 9.24 0.62
N ILE A 149 -12.86 9.33 0.43
CA ILE A 149 -13.72 10.26 1.17
C ILE A 149 -13.71 9.96 2.67
N ILE A 150 -13.86 8.68 3.05
CA ILE A 150 -13.83 8.27 4.45
C ILE A 150 -12.48 8.62 5.08
N THR A 151 -11.38 8.33 4.39
CA THR A 151 -10.01 8.64 4.86
C THR A 151 -9.81 10.15 5.02
N ALA A 152 -10.34 10.95 4.09
CA ALA A 152 -10.30 12.41 4.18
C ALA A 152 -11.08 12.93 5.40
N ILE A 153 -12.33 12.48 5.60
CA ILE A 153 -13.15 12.87 6.77
C ILE A 153 -12.43 12.53 8.06
N MET A 154 -11.90 11.30 8.17
CA MET A 154 -11.13 10.87 9.33
C MET A 154 -9.93 11.81 9.57
N THR A 155 -9.19 12.15 8.52
CA THR A 155 -8.03 13.05 8.63
C THR A 155 -8.41 14.41 9.22
N PHE A 156 -9.58 14.97 8.87
CA PHE A 156 -10.10 16.18 9.50
C PHE A 156 -10.54 15.98 10.96
N CYS A 157 -11.14 14.82 11.27
CA CYS A 157 -11.55 14.48 12.64
C CYS A 157 -10.37 14.32 13.62
N TRP A 158 -9.16 14.05 13.13
CA TRP A 158 -7.94 13.93 13.95
C TRP A 158 -7.67 15.18 14.81
N ILE A 159 -7.98 16.37 14.30
CA ILE A 159 -7.67 17.66 14.94
C ILE A 159 -8.33 17.79 16.33
N ARG A 160 -9.44 17.07 16.58
CA ARG A 160 -10.20 17.12 17.84
C ARG A 160 -9.85 15.98 18.80
N MET A 161 -8.95 15.07 18.46
CA MET A 161 -8.67 13.86 19.24
C MET A 161 -7.57 14.11 20.28
N THR A 162 -7.97 14.27 21.54
CA THR A 162 -7.05 14.54 22.67
C THR A 162 -6.97 13.41 23.69
N THR A 163 -7.74 12.33 23.51
CA THR A 163 -7.76 11.20 24.46
C THR A 163 -7.04 9.98 23.89
N ASN A 164 -6.31 9.26 24.73
CA ASN A 164 -5.58 8.03 24.34
C ASN A 164 -6.50 7.00 23.66
N THR A 165 -7.71 6.82 24.19
CA THR A 165 -8.73 5.92 23.60
C THR A 165 -9.14 6.37 22.20
N SER A 166 -9.37 7.67 21.99
CA SER A 166 -9.75 8.20 20.66
C SER A 166 -8.64 8.00 19.63
N ILE A 167 -7.38 8.15 20.02
CA ILE A 167 -6.22 7.99 19.14
C ILE A 167 -6.06 6.52 18.71
N ILE A 168 -6.27 5.57 19.63
CA ILE A 168 -6.19 4.13 19.33
C ILE A 168 -7.31 3.72 18.35
N VAL A 169 -8.56 4.11 18.63
CA VAL A 169 -9.71 3.80 17.77
C VAL A 169 -9.54 4.41 16.38
N PHE A 170 -9.07 5.65 16.32
CA PHE A 170 -8.74 6.31 15.05
C PHE A 170 -7.70 5.54 14.26
N SER A 171 -6.60 5.12 14.90
CA SER A 171 -5.49 4.44 14.23
C SER A 171 -5.94 3.13 13.59
N VAL A 172 -6.83 2.39 14.26
CA VAL A 172 -7.39 1.14 13.75
C VAL A 172 -8.28 1.40 12.52
N LEU A 173 -9.22 2.34 12.62
CA LEU A 173 -10.15 2.66 11.54
C LEU A 173 -9.42 3.29 10.35
N TYR A 174 -8.51 4.22 10.60
CA TYR A 174 -7.71 4.87 9.57
C TYR A 174 -6.82 3.86 8.85
N GLY A 175 -6.15 2.97 9.58
CA GLY A 175 -5.36 1.89 8.99
C GLY A 175 -6.18 0.92 8.14
N PHE A 176 -7.42 0.64 8.55
CA PHE A 176 -8.34 -0.20 7.79
C PHE A 176 -8.75 0.45 6.46
N PHE A 177 -9.22 1.70 6.48
CA PHE A 177 -9.66 2.40 5.26
C PHE A 177 -8.48 2.79 4.36
N SER A 178 -7.40 3.37 4.92
CA SER A 178 -6.19 3.71 4.15
C SER A 178 -5.55 2.47 3.50
N GLY A 179 -5.56 1.34 4.20
CA GLY A 179 -5.12 0.05 3.65
C GLY A 179 -5.91 -0.37 2.41
N GLY A 180 -7.21 -0.05 2.36
CA GLY A 180 -8.09 -0.32 1.22
C GLY A 180 -7.69 0.43 -0.04
N ILE A 181 -7.16 1.65 0.08
CA ILE A 181 -6.65 2.43 -1.07
C ILE A 181 -5.52 1.64 -1.73
N ILE A 182 -4.52 1.23 -0.95
CA ILE A 182 -3.35 0.49 -1.43
C ILE A 182 -3.76 -0.85 -2.07
N GLY A 183 -4.75 -1.54 -1.50
CA GLY A 183 -5.25 -2.82 -2.02
C GLY A 183 -6.03 -2.70 -3.33
N ILE A 184 -6.80 -1.61 -3.51
CA ILE A 184 -7.68 -1.42 -4.67
C ILE A 184 -6.99 -0.71 -5.83
N THR A 185 -6.02 0.19 -5.57
CA THR A 185 -5.30 0.95 -6.61
C THR A 185 -4.82 0.10 -7.79
N PRO A 186 -4.12 -1.04 -7.60
CA PRO A 186 -3.67 -1.83 -8.74
C PRO A 186 -4.82 -2.53 -9.48
N ALA A 187 -5.93 -2.84 -8.79
CA ALA A 187 -7.15 -3.36 -9.43
C ALA A 187 -7.88 -2.29 -10.26
N ALA A 188 -7.91 -1.04 -9.78
CA ALA A 188 -8.42 0.11 -10.54
C ALA A 188 -7.58 0.34 -11.81
N ILE A 189 -6.24 0.34 -11.68
CA ILE A 189 -5.31 0.45 -12.81
C ILE A 189 -5.47 -0.72 -13.80
N ALA A 190 -5.60 -1.96 -13.30
CA ALA A 190 -5.81 -3.13 -14.14
C ALA A 190 -7.08 -3.06 -14.99
N ASN A 191 -8.12 -2.36 -14.51
CA ASN A 191 -9.36 -2.17 -15.26
C ASN A 191 -9.25 -1.13 -16.40
N CYS A 192 -8.17 -0.34 -16.46
CA CYS A 192 -7.88 0.51 -17.62
C CYS A 192 -7.27 -0.25 -18.80
N ALA A 193 -6.69 -1.43 -18.56
CA ALA A 193 -6.08 -2.24 -19.60
C ALA A 193 -7.15 -2.90 -20.47
N GLY A 194 -7.06 -2.72 -21.80
CA GLY A 194 -8.02 -3.30 -22.75
C GLY A 194 -7.86 -4.81 -22.90
N HIS A 195 -6.62 -5.31 -22.74
CA HIS A 195 -6.30 -6.73 -22.81
C HIS A 195 -5.60 -7.24 -21.54
N PRO A 196 -5.93 -8.47 -21.05
CA PRO A 196 -5.30 -9.08 -19.88
C PRO A 196 -3.77 -9.20 -19.93
N GLN A 197 -3.20 -9.25 -21.14
CA GLN A 197 -1.75 -9.30 -21.37
C GLN A 197 -1.06 -7.97 -21.07
N GLU A 198 -1.79 -6.85 -21.07
CA GLU A 198 -1.25 -5.51 -20.89
C GLU A 198 -1.35 -5.01 -19.44
N ILE A 199 -2.10 -5.74 -18.60
CA ILE A 199 -2.33 -5.40 -17.19
C ILE A 199 -1.00 -5.17 -16.45
N GLY A 200 0.01 -6.01 -16.70
CA GLY A 200 1.33 -5.87 -16.06
C GLY A 200 2.02 -4.55 -16.39
N THR A 201 1.96 -4.10 -17.65
CA THR A 201 2.55 -2.83 -18.09
C THR A 201 1.82 -1.65 -17.48
N TYR A 202 0.47 -1.66 -17.45
CA TYR A 202 -0.33 -0.59 -16.83
C TYR A 202 -0.09 -0.49 -15.32
N ILE A 203 -0.06 -1.62 -14.60
CA ILE A 203 0.24 -1.63 -13.16
C ILE A 203 1.67 -1.13 -12.92
N GLY A 204 2.64 -1.59 -13.71
CA GLY A 204 4.04 -1.20 -13.58
C GLY A 204 4.28 0.30 -13.80
N THR A 205 3.72 0.87 -14.88
CA THR A 205 3.84 2.31 -15.16
C THR A 205 3.10 3.14 -14.11
N GLY A 206 1.92 2.70 -13.65
CA GLY A 206 1.20 3.38 -12.59
C GLY A 206 1.94 3.39 -11.25
N MET A 207 2.54 2.27 -10.86
CA MET A 207 3.39 2.18 -9.68
C MET A 207 4.66 3.02 -9.81
N ALA A 208 5.24 3.15 -11.01
CA ALA A 208 6.38 4.02 -11.25
C ALA A 208 6.03 5.49 -11.00
N VAL A 209 4.87 5.97 -11.48
CA VAL A 209 4.40 7.34 -11.20
C VAL A 209 4.13 7.55 -9.70
N MET A 210 3.53 6.56 -9.03
CA MET A 210 3.30 6.61 -7.59
C MET A 210 4.59 6.62 -6.76
N SER A 211 5.67 6.01 -7.27
CA SER A 211 6.96 6.02 -6.56
C SER A 211 7.53 7.44 -6.40
N VAL A 212 7.24 8.34 -7.35
CA VAL A 212 7.64 9.76 -7.26
C VAL A 212 6.87 10.48 -6.16
N ALA A 213 5.54 10.25 -6.06
CA ALA A 213 4.73 10.81 -4.97
C ALA A 213 5.23 10.36 -3.59
N THR A 214 5.48 9.06 -3.43
CA THR A 214 5.95 8.48 -2.17
C THR A 214 7.39 8.87 -1.83
N LEU A 215 8.21 9.24 -2.82
CA LEU A 215 9.55 9.80 -2.58
C LEU A 215 9.49 11.26 -2.10
N ILE A 216 8.57 12.05 -2.65
CA ILE A 216 8.43 13.49 -2.37
C ILE A 216 7.60 13.77 -1.10
N GLY A 217 6.62 12.91 -0.78
CA GLY A 217 5.72 13.09 0.37
C GLY A 217 6.43 13.20 1.73
N PRO A 218 7.28 12.22 2.13
CA PRO A 218 7.98 12.24 3.41
C PRO A 218 8.83 13.50 3.69
N PRO A 219 9.67 14.00 2.76
CA PRO A 219 10.44 15.23 3.01
C PRO A 219 9.57 16.49 3.09
N ILE A 220 8.48 16.59 2.30
CA ILE A 220 7.52 17.70 2.41
C ILE A 220 6.86 17.68 3.79
N ASN A 221 6.38 16.51 4.21
CA ASN A 221 5.73 16.34 5.51
C ASN A 221 6.69 16.66 6.67
N GLY A 222 7.96 16.25 6.57
CA GLY A 222 8.99 16.59 7.54
C GLY A 222 9.20 18.10 7.66
N ARG A 223 9.19 18.85 6.54
CA ARG A 223 9.27 20.32 6.57
C ARG A 223 8.02 20.97 7.15
N CYS A 224 6.82 20.49 6.83
CA CYS A 224 5.58 21.00 7.42
C CYS A 224 5.57 20.85 8.95
N LEU A 225 6.01 19.70 9.46
CA LEU A 225 6.17 19.46 10.90
C LEU A 225 7.15 20.44 11.55
N MET A 226 8.34 20.65 10.95
CA MET A 226 9.32 21.61 11.49
C MET A 226 8.76 23.03 11.55
N THR A 227 8.01 23.45 10.52
CA THR A 227 7.36 24.77 10.52
C THR A 227 6.27 24.86 11.59
N THR A 228 5.44 23.85 11.77
CA THR A 228 4.37 23.85 12.79
C THR A 228 4.93 23.84 14.22
N VAL A 229 6.02 23.11 14.49
CA VAL A 229 6.69 23.11 15.80
C VAL A 229 7.31 24.48 16.12
N ALA A 230 7.72 25.25 15.11
CA ALA A 230 8.21 26.62 15.31
C ALA A 230 7.11 27.63 15.71
N TRP A 231 5.81 27.28 15.53
CA TRP A 231 4.67 28.12 15.90
C TRP A 231 3.98 27.72 17.22
N LEU A 232 4.27 26.53 17.76
CA LEU A 232 3.78 26.13 19.07
C LEU A 232 4.72 26.70 20.15
N PRO A 233 4.21 27.42 21.16
CA PRO A 233 5.02 27.77 22.32
C PRO A 233 5.58 26.47 22.94
N PRO A 234 6.81 26.46 23.48
CA PRO A 234 7.39 25.28 24.10
C PRO A 234 6.44 24.77 25.18
N GLY A 235 5.84 23.61 24.94
CA GLY A 235 5.10 22.87 25.97
C GLY A 235 6.07 22.34 27.01
N PRO A 236 5.63 22.14 28.27
CA PRO A 236 6.50 21.66 29.34
C PRO A 236 7.10 20.30 28.95
N GLU A 237 8.42 20.22 29.08
CA GLU A 237 9.20 19.01 28.89
C GLU A 237 8.64 17.89 29.78
N LEU A 238 8.28 16.76 29.17
CA LEU A 238 8.03 15.48 29.82
C LEU A 238 9.06 14.48 29.33
#